data_AF-A0ABD6IVK2-F1
#
_entry.id   AF-A0ABD6IVK2-F1
#
_cell.length_a   1.000
_cell.length_b   1.000
_cell.length_c   1.000
_cell.angle_alpha   90.00
_cell.angle_beta   90.00
_cell.angle_gamma   90.00
#
_symmetry.space_group_name_H-M   'P 1'
#
loop_
_entity.id
_entity.type
_entity.pdbx_description
1 polymer ?
#
loop_
_entity_poly.entity_id
_entity_poly.type
_entity_poly.pdbx_seq_one_letter_code
_entity_poly.pdbx_strand_id
1 'polypeptide(L)'
;MPARSARCARLSGWIHRRLGPAVLLCYLLALLVPGPGTRLRRTGLGLLGLRLDAPSVALFVILFAAAFQVPPGRALAAVRQPRTVLAGLAAHLLTAFVLAPATALVLYGAGLRGPAGGLSTAVALIAAAPVAAAATVWIGRDGEVTALLAVVLLSALLSPLTMPTTLGLLGHVLPS
;
A
#
# COMPACT_ATOMS: atom_id res chain seq x y z
N MET A 1 -6.55 34.86 14.36
CA MET A 1 -5.43 33.92 14.61
C MET A 1 -4.89 33.23 13.33
N PRO A 2 -4.34 33.94 12.32
CA PRO A 2 -3.89 33.33 11.05
C PRO A 2 -2.42 32.85 11.01
N ALA A 3 -1.57 33.23 11.97
CA ALA A 3 -0.13 32.96 11.91
C ALA A 3 0.29 31.53 12.31
N ARG A 4 -0.59 30.76 12.98
CA ARG A 4 -0.33 29.36 13.36
C ARG A 4 -0.64 28.39 12.22
N SER A 5 -1.72 28.61 11.47
CA SER A 5 -2.08 27.80 10.29
C SER A 5 -1.06 27.91 9.17
N ALA A 6 -0.54 29.12 8.90
CA ALA A 6 0.49 29.34 7.88
C ALA A 6 1.83 28.67 8.21
N ARG A 7 2.21 28.60 9.50
CA ARG A 7 3.43 27.87 9.93
C ARG A 7 3.24 26.36 9.83
N CYS A 8 2.10 25.82 10.27
CA CYS A 8 1.80 24.40 10.12
C CYS A 8 1.74 23.98 8.64
N ALA A 9 1.16 24.80 7.76
CA ALA A 9 1.12 24.55 6.32
C ALA A 9 2.52 24.54 5.67
N ARG A 10 3.39 25.49 6.06
CA ARG A 10 4.78 25.55 5.58
C ARG A 10 5.62 24.37 6.08
N LEU A 11 5.46 23.99 7.35
CA LEU A 11 6.13 22.82 7.93
C LEU A 11 5.68 21.53 7.23
N SER A 12 4.38 21.36 7.02
CA SER A 12 3.82 20.22 6.27
C SER A 12 4.36 20.16 4.84
N GLY A 13 4.38 21.29 4.12
CA GLY A 13 4.93 21.35 2.76
C GLY A 13 6.44 21.06 2.70
N TRP A 14 7.20 21.48 3.69
CA TRP A 14 8.63 21.20 3.80
C TRP A 14 8.91 19.72 4.10
N ILE A 15 8.13 19.12 4.99
CA ILE A 15 8.21 17.69 5.32
C ILE A 15 7.85 16.84 4.09
N HIS A 16 6.78 17.18 3.37
CA HIS A 16 6.41 16.49 2.12
C HIS A 16 7.50 16.57 1.05
N ARG A 17 8.18 17.71 0.91
CA ARG A 17 9.31 17.85 -0.04
C ARG A 17 10.55 17.05 0.36
N ARG A 18 10.80 16.86 1.66
CA ARG A 18 11.96 16.10 2.16
C ARG A 18 11.72 14.61 2.32
N LEU A 19 10.46 14.17 2.34
CA LEU A 19 10.09 12.77 2.41
C LEU A 19 10.71 11.94 1.28
N GLY A 20 10.61 12.38 0.03
CA GLY A 20 11.19 11.65 -1.11
C GLY A 20 12.71 11.42 -0.98
N PRO A 21 13.53 12.49 -0.81
CA PRO A 21 14.96 12.36 -0.60
C PRO A 21 15.33 11.53 0.65
N ALA A 22 14.59 11.69 1.75
CA ALA A 22 14.82 10.94 2.97
C ALA A 22 14.57 9.44 2.78
N VAL A 23 13.49 9.07 2.08
CA VAL A 23 13.19 7.68 1.72
C VAL A 23 14.30 7.09 0.85
N LEU A 24 14.77 7.83 -0.15
CA LEU A 24 15.88 7.39 -1.01
C LEU A 24 17.16 7.16 -0.20
N LEU A 25 17.48 8.07 0.73
CA LEU A 25 18.62 7.93 1.62
C LEU A 25 18.50 6.69 2.52
N CYS A 26 17.31 6.44 3.08
CA CYS A 26 17.04 5.25 3.87
C CYS A 26 17.24 3.96 3.06
N TYR A 27 16.80 3.93 1.79
CA TYR A 27 17.05 2.78 0.91
C TYR A 27 18.54 2.59 0.60
N LEU A 28 19.26 3.68 0.33
CA LEU A 28 20.71 3.61 0.13
C LEU A 28 21.43 3.06 1.37
N LEU A 29 21.05 3.56 2.56
CA LEU A 29 21.61 3.09 3.82
C LEU A 29 21.25 1.62 4.09
N ALA A 30 20.04 1.18 3.77
CA ALA A 30 19.64 -0.21 3.91
C ALA A 30 20.43 -1.14 2.97
N LEU A 31 20.80 -0.66 1.77
CA LEU A 31 21.64 -1.39 0.82
C LEU A 31 23.09 -1.48 1.31
N LEU A 32 23.64 -0.39 1.84
CA LEU A 32 25.04 -0.31 2.29
C LEU A 32 25.27 -0.94 3.67
N VAL A 33 24.29 -0.83 4.57
CA VAL A 33 24.37 -1.30 5.96
C VAL A 33 23.03 -1.95 6.37
N PRO A 34 22.81 -3.25 6.06
CA PRO A 34 21.55 -3.93 6.34
C PRO A 34 21.36 -4.30 7.83
N GLY A 35 22.43 -4.28 8.62
CA GLY A 35 22.44 -4.65 10.04
C GLY A 35 21.36 -3.97 10.91
N PRO A 36 21.25 -2.63 10.95
CA PRO A 36 20.23 -1.94 11.75
C PRO A 36 18.80 -2.29 11.31
N GLY A 37 18.52 -2.32 10.00
CA GLY A 37 17.18 -2.62 9.49
C GLY A 37 16.74 -4.06 9.80
N THR A 38 17.66 -5.01 9.68
CA THR A 38 17.38 -6.42 10.01
C THR A 38 17.20 -6.65 11.51
N ARG A 39 17.92 -5.92 12.37
CA ARG A 39 17.70 -5.95 13.83
C ARG A 39 16.32 -5.41 14.19
N LEU A 40 15.92 -4.27 13.63
CA LEU A 40 14.62 -3.65 13.89
C LEU A 40 13.44 -4.55 13.44
N ARG A 41 13.63 -5.31 12.36
CA ARG A 41 12.65 -6.30 11.89
C ARG A 41 12.55 -7.52 12.81
N ARG A 42 13.64 -7.89 13.50
CA ARG A 42 13.69 -9.05 14.40
C ARG A 42 13.23 -8.71 15.81
N THR A 43 13.32 -7.45 16.23
CA THR A 43 12.74 -6.97 17.48
C THR A 43 11.23 -6.93 17.37
N GLY A 44 10.57 -7.95 17.91
CA GLY A 44 9.12 -8.00 18.02
C GLY A 44 8.70 -8.26 19.45
N LEU A 45 7.66 -7.57 19.89
CA LEU A 45 7.03 -7.79 21.18
C LEU A 45 5.89 -8.79 21.00
N GLY A 46 5.83 -9.81 21.86
CA GLY A 46 4.67 -10.70 21.92
C GLY A 46 3.56 -10.02 22.70
N LEU A 47 2.42 -9.76 22.08
CA LEU A 47 1.22 -9.25 22.76
C LEU A 47 0.03 -10.14 22.40
N LEU A 48 -0.61 -10.75 23.41
CA LEU A 48 -1.79 -11.61 23.23
C LEU A 48 -1.61 -12.73 22.19
N GLY A 49 -0.42 -13.33 22.12
CA GLY A 49 -0.09 -14.40 21.16
C GLY A 49 0.29 -13.91 19.75
N LEU A 50 0.23 -12.60 19.48
CA LEU A 50 0.68 -11.99 18.23
C LEU A 50 2.11 -11.44 18.37
N ARG A 51 2.95 -11.66 17.35
CA ARG A 51 4.25 -10.99 17.22
C ARG A 51 4.04 -9.62 16.59
N LEU A 52 4.23 -8.57 17.39
CA LEU A 52 4.26 -7.19 16.92
C LEU A 52 5.70 -6.80 16.61
N ASP A 53 6.09 -6.93 15.35
CA ASP A 53 7.36 -6.39 14.86
C ASP A 53 7.24 -4.90 14.50
N ALA A 54 8.37 -4.20 14.47
CA ALA A 54 8.39 -2.76 14.18
C ALA A 54 7.67 -2.38 12.86
N PRO A 55 7.76 -3.15 11.76
CA PRO A 55 6.98 -2.90 10.54
C PRO A 55 5.47 -2.96 10.77
N SER A 56 4.96 -3.96 11.51
CA SER A 56 3.53 -4.08 11.79
C SER A 56 3.01 -2.93 12.64
N VAL A 57 3.79 -2.49 13.64
CA VAL A 57 3.43 -1.34 14.47
C VAL A 57 3.42 -0.05 13.64
N ALA A 58 4.43 0.17 12.80
CA ALA A 58 4.48 1.33 11.91
C ALA A 58 3.28 1.33 10.94
N LEU A 59 2.96 0.17 10.35
CA LEU A 59 1.80 0.01 9.48
C LEU A 59 0.49 0.31 10.23
N PHE A 60 0.33 -0.21 11.44
CA PHE A 60 -0.83 0.07 12.30
C PHE A 60 -0.99 1.57 12.56
N VAL A 61 0.08 2.26 12.97
CA VAL A 61 0.05 3.70 13.25
C VAL A 61 -0.32 4.50 11.99
N ILE A 62 0.22 4.13 10.83
CA ILE A 62 -0.09 4.78 9.55
C ILE A 62 -1.56 4.58 9.18
N LEU A 63 -2.07 3.35 9.26
CA LEU A 63 -3.48 3.05 8.95
C LEU A 63 -4.44 3.70 9.94
N PHE A 64 -4.10 3.67 11.23
CA PHE A 64 -4.87 4.33 12.28
C PHE A 64 -4.93 5.84 12.06
N ALA A 65 -3.78 6.49 11.82
CA ALA A 65 -3.73 7.91 11.52
C ALA A 65 -4.50 8.25 10.23
N ALA A 66 -4.44 7.38 9.21
CA ALA A 66 -5.19 7.55 7.97
C ALA A 66 -6.71 7.47 8.20
N ALA A 67 -7.19 6.59 9.09
CA ALA A 67 -8.61 6.48 9.42
C ALA A 67 -9.17 7.79 9.99
N PHE A 68 -8.41 8.51 10.82
CA PHE A 68 -8.83 9.81 11.36
C PHE A 68 -8.86 10.94 10.32
N GLN A 69 -8.18 10.81 9.20
CA GLN A 69 -8.17 11.83 8.13
C GLN A 69 -9.45 11.78 7.27
N VAL A 70 -10.29 10.76 7.43
CA VAL A 70 -11.49 10.55 6.63
C VAL A 70 -12.72 11.16 7.31
N PRO A 71 -13.38 12.16 6.71
CA PRO A 71 -14.64 12.67 7.23
C PRO A 71 -15.74 11.59 7.17
N PRO A 72 -16.52 11.37 8.24
CA PRO A 72 -17.53 10.31 8.30
C PRO A 72 -18.61 10.47 7.22
N GLY A 73 -18.97 11.70 6.85
CA GLY A 73 -19.91 11.96 5.76
C GLY A 73 -19.43 11.48 4.38
N ARG A 74 -18.11 11.50 4.12
CA ARG A 74 -17.53 10.98 2.87
C ARG A 74 -17.44 9.46 2.87
N ALA A 75 -17.16 8.86 4.03
CA ALA A 75 -17.22 7.41 4.20
C ALA A 75 -18.65 6.88 4.00
N LEU A 76 -19.68 7.63 4.39
CA LEU A 76 -21.07 7.23 4.16
C LEU A 76 -21.50 7.42 2.70
N ALA A 77 -21.03 8.48 2.05
CA ALA A 77 -21.27 8.72 0.62
C ALA A 77 -20.62 7.63 -0.27
N ALA A 78 -19.44 7.13 0.14
CA ALA A 78 -18.75 6.01 -0.50
C ALA A 78 -19.62 4.75 -0.60
N VAL A 79 -20.29 4.38 0.49
CA VAL A 79 -21.18 3.21 0.55
C VAL A 79 -22.39 3.37 -0.36
N ARG A 80 -22.79 4.60 -0.68
CA ARG A 80 -23.93 4.90 -1.56
C ARG A 80 -23.60 4.81 -3.06
N GLN A 81 -22.34 4.61 -3.43
CA GLN A 81 -21.92 4.49 -4.84
C GLN A 81 -21.28 3.12 -5.15
N PRO A 82 -22.04 2.01 -5.03
CA PRO A 82 -21.48 0.66 -5.12
C PRO A 82 -20.84 0.36 -6.49
N ARG A 83 -21.35 0.92 -7.59
CA ARG A 83 -20.86 0.63 -8.95
C ARG A 83 -19.44 1.17 -9.19
N THR A 84 -19.18 2.43 -8.82
CA THR A 84 -17.86 3.05 -8.96
C THR A 84 -16.84 2.37 -8.08
N VAL A 85 -17.25 1.96 -6.88
CA VAL A 85 -16.37 1.27 -5.96
C VAL A 85 -16.06 -0.16 -6.43
N LEU A 86 -17.06 -0.89 -6.94
CA LEU A 86 -16.86 -2.21 -7.55
C LEU A 86 -15.96 -2.13 -8.79
N ALA A 87 -16.12 -1.11 -9.63
CA ALA A 87 -15.25 -0.92 -10.79
C ALA A 87 -13.80 -0.63 -10.38
N GLY A 88 -13.58 0.19 -9.35
CA GLY A 88 -12.25 0.45 -8.79
C GLY A 88 -11.62 -0.79 -8.18
N LEU A 89 -12.41 -1.59 -7.45
CA LEU A 89 -11.95 -2.86 -6.89
C LEU A 89 -11.60 -3.87 -7.98
N ALA A 90 -12.46 -4.00 -9.00
CA ALA A 90 -12.21 -4.89 -10.14
C ALA A 90 -10.95 -4.47 -10.91
N ALA A 91 -10.77 -3.17 -11.18
CA ALA A 91 -9.55 -2.65 -11.80
C ALA A 91 -8.29 -2.93 -10.96
N HIS A 92 -8.39 -2.79 -9.64
CA HIS A 92 -7.30 -3.09 -8.72
C HIS A 92 -6.94 -4.59 -8.73
N LEU A 93 -7.93 -5.48 -8.67
CA LEU A 93 -7.72 -6.92 -8.75
C LEU A 93 -7.16 -7.35 -10.11
N LEU A 94 -7.66 -6.77 -11.20
CA LEU A 94 -7.11 -6.98 -12.54
C LEU A 94 -5.66 -6.54 -12.63
N THR A 95 -5.27 -5.48 -11.94
CA THR A 95 -3.87 -5.03 -11.89
C THR A 95 -2.96 -6.14 -11.35
N ALA A 96 -3.34 -6.80 -10.26
CA ALA A 96 -2.59 -7.93 -9.70
C ALA A 96 -2.54 -9.13 -10.67
N PHE A 97 -3.68 -9.45 -11.29
CA PHE A 97 -3.79 -10.53 -12.28
C PHE A 97 -3.06 -10.26 -13.59
N VAL A 98 -2.74 -9.01 -13.92
CA VAL A 98 -1.97 -8.66 -15.11
C VAL A 98 -0.48 -8.58 -14.76
N LEU A 99 -0.10 -7.84 -13.72
CA LEU A 99 1.31 -7.62 -13.38
C LEU A 99 2.04 -8.90 -12.97
N ALA A 100 1.43 -9.75 -12.15
CA ALA A 100 2.09 -10.96 -11.65
C ALA A 100 2.45 -11.95 -12.78
N PRO A 101 1.53 -12.37 -13.66
CA PRO A 101 1.90 -13.25 -14.77
C PRO A 101 2.73 -12.54 -15.84
N ALA A 102 2.53 -11.24 -16.09
CA ALA A 102 3.38 -10.50 -17.02
C ALA A 102 4.84 -10.48 -16.56
N THR A 103 5.10 -10.27 -15.27
CA THR A 103 6.45 -10.31 -14.72
C THR A 103 7.05 -11.71 -14.80
N ALA A 104 6.27 -12.76 -14.51
CA ALA A 104 6.71 -14.13 -14.74
C ALA A 104 7.10 -14.36 -16.21
N LEU A 105 6.25 -13.98 -17.17
CA LEU A 105 6.46 -14.19 -18.60
C LEU A 105 7.71 -13.46 -19.10
N VAL A 106 7.92 -12.21 -18.67
CA VAL A 106 9.14 -11.45 -19.00
C VAL A 106 10.39 -12.13 -18.44
N LEU A 107 10.36 -12.57 -17.19
CA LEU A 107 11.52 -13.21 -16.54
C LEU A 107 11.82 -14.60 -17.15
N TYR A 108 10.80 -15.39 -17.47
CA TYR A 108 10.97 -16.65 -18.18
C TYR A 108 11.48 -16.44 -19.61
N GLY A 109 10.95 -15.45 -20.33
CA GLY A 109 11.41 -15.07 -21.67
C GLY A 109 12.87 -14.59 -21.69
N ALA A 110 13.32 -13.96 -20.60
CA ALA A 110 14.71 -13.56 -20.39
C ALA A 110 15.62 -14.69 -19.87
N GLY A 111 15.11 -15.92 -19.71
CA GLY A 111 15.88 -17.06 -19.21
C GLY A 111 16.15 -17.07 -17.70
N LEU A 112 15.57 -16.14 -16.94
CA LEU A 112 15.76 -15.96 -15.50
C LEU A 112 14.83 -16.85 -14.67
N ARG A 113 14.89 -18.17 -14.89
CA ARG A 113 13.97 -19.15 -14.27
C ARG A 113 14.08 -19.23 -12.75
N GLY A 114 15.28 -19.03 -12.19
CA GLY A 114 15.54 -19.07 -10.76
C GLY A 114 14.81 -17.97 -9.96
N PRO A 115 14.99 -16.68 -10.29
CA PRO A 115 14.32 -15.60 -9.57
C PRO A 115 12.86 -15.37 -10.01
N ALA A 116 12.40 -15.95 -11.12
CA ALA A 116 11.06 -15.71 -11.69
C ALA A 116 9.93 -15.93 -10.68
N GLY A 117 9.85 -17.11 -10.05
CA GLY A 117 8.76 -17.45 -9.13
C GLY A 117 8.72 -16.57 -7.88
N GLY A 118 9.89 -16.27 -7.30
CA GLY A 118 9.99 -15.40 -6.13
C GLY A 118 9.61 -13.96 -6.42
N LEU A 119 10.09 -13.40 -7.55
CA LEU A 119 9.79 -12.03 -7.96
C LEU A 119 8.33 -11.87 -8.41
N SER A 120 7.78 -12.81 -9.16
CA SER A 120 6.36 -12.77 -9.56
C SER A 120 5.42 -12.88 -8.36
N THR A 121 5.78 -13.70 -7.37
CA THR A 121 5.05 -13.80 -6.10
C THR A 121 5.14 -12.49 -5.30
N ALA A 122 6.32 -11.87 -5.25
CA ALA A 122 6.49 -10.56 -4.61
C ALA A 122 5.65 -9.48 -5.31
N VAL A 123 5.60 -9.48 -6.65
CA VAL A 123 4.78 -8.56 -7.44
C VAL A 123 3.29 -8.82 -7.18
N ALA A 124 2.86 -10.07 -7.12
CA ALA A 124 1.48 -10.43 -6.75
C ALA A 124 1.10 -9.90 -5.36
N LEU A 125 1.99 -10.06 -4.36
CA LEU A 125 1.80 -9.54 -3.00
C LEU A 125 1.65 -8.02 -2.96
N ILE A 126 2.50 -7.30 -3.71
CA ILE A 126 2.47 -5.84 -3.76
C ILE A 126 1.21 -5.35 -4.50
N ALA A 127 0.88 -5.98 -5.63
CA ALA A 127 -0.26 -5.56 -6.46
C ALA A 127 -1.62 -5.89 -5.83
N ALA A 128 -1.69 -6.94 -5.00
CA ALA A 128 -2.88 -7.28 -4.21
C ALA A 128 -3.02 -6.46 -2.92
N ALA A 129 -1.99 -5.68 -2.55
CA ALA A 129 -2.05 -4.82 -1.37
C ALA A 129 -3.10 -3.71 -1.56
N PRO A 130 -3.87 -3.38 -0.51
CA PRO A 130 -4.97 -2.43 -0.63
C PRO A 130 -4.52 -1.08 -1.19
N VAL A 131 -5.42 -0.45 -1.96
CA VAL A 131 -5.15 0.81 -2.67
C VAL A 131 -4.67 1.86 -1.67
N ALA A 132 -3.46 2.37 -1.88
CA ALA A 132 -2.85 3.32 -0.97
C ALA A 132 -3.63 4.64 -0.92
N ALA A 133 -3.96 5.11 0.29
CA ALA A 133 -4.61 6.39 0.53
C ALA A 133 -3.85 7.58 -0.09
N ALA A 134 -2.54 7.45 -0.28
CA ALA A 134 -1.69 8.45 -0.94
C ALA A 134 -2.10 8.76 -2.39
N ALA A 135 -2.85 7.87 -3.07
CA ALA A 135 -3.42 8.15 -4.39
C ALA A 135 -4.36 9.37 -4.39
N THR A 136 -5.02 9.63 -3.25
CA THR A 136 -5.92 10.79 -3.09
C THR A 136 -5.20 12.13 -3.12
N VAL A 137 -3.93 12.16 -2.74
CA VAL A 137 -3.09 13.38 -2.80
C VAL A 137 -2.76 13.77 -4.24
N TRP A 138 -2.62 12.78 -5.13
CA TRP A 138 -2.29 13.00 -6.54
C TRP A 138 -3.52 13.31 -7.40
N ILE A 139 -4.64 12.64 -7.15
CA ILE A 139 -5.88 12.80 -7.93
C ILE A 139 -6.71 14.00 -7.44
N GLY A 140 -6.54 14.44 -6.20
CA GLY A 140 -7.27 15.59 -5.65
C GLY A 140 -6.96 16.95 -6.29
N ARG A 141 -6.14 16.99 -7.34
CA ARG A 141 -5.96 18.17 -8.20
C ARG A 141 -6.99 18.25 -9.33
N ASP A 142 -7.47 17.12 -9.85
CA ASP A 142 -8.29 17.08 -11.08
C ASP A 142 -9.48 16.10 -11.05
N GLY A 143 -9.66 15.31 -9.97
CA GLY A 143 -10.68 14.25 -9.90
C GLY A 143 -11.59 14.29 -8.67
N GLU A 144 -12.66 13.49 -8.72
CA GLU A 144 -13.64 13.27 -7.63
C GLU A 144 -12.98 12.59 -6.42
N VAL A 145 -12.44 13.41 -5.51
CA VAL A 145 -11.75 12.99 -4.28
C VAL A 145 -12.61 12.05 -3.42
N THR A 146 -13.94 12.21 -3.47
CA THR A 146 -14.89 11.40 -2.70
C THR A 146 -14.95 9.96 -3.21
N ALA A 147 -15.01 9.77 -4.53
CA ALA A 147 -15.05 8.44 -5.14
C ALA A 147 -13.74 7.66 -4.93
N LEU A 148 -12.60 8.35 -4.95
CA LEU A 148 -11.31 7.71 -4.71
C LEU A 148 -11.11 7.33 -3.24
N LEU A 149 -11.54 8.21 -2.32
CA LEU A 149 -11.52 7.91 -0.88
C LEU A 149 -12.43 6.72 -0.56
N ALA A 150 -13.57 6.61 -1.24
CA ALA A 150 -14.47 5.46 -1.17
C ALA A 150 -13.78 4.15 -1.56
N VAL A 151 -13.04 4.16 -2.68
CA VAL A 151 -12.29 2.99 -3.17
C VAL A 151 -11.17 2.61 -2.21
N VAL A 152 -10.42 3.59 -1.69
CA VAL A 152 -9.35 3.34 -0.69
C VAL A 152 -9.91 2.70 0.57
N LEU A 153 -10.99 3.26 1.13
CA LEU A 153 -11.61 2.75 2.34
C LEU A 153 -12.19 1.35 2.14
N LEU A 154 -12.92 1.12 1.05
CA LEU A 154 -13.51 -0.18 0.79
C LEU A 154 -12.43 -1.22 0.47
N SER A 155 -11.41 -0.87 -0.31
CA SER A 155 -10.27 -1.75 -0.60
C SER A 155 -9.53 -2.13 0.69
N ALA A 156 -9.31 -1.18 1.61
CA ALA A 156 -8.73 -1.48 2.91
C ALA A 156 -9.63 -2.38 3.78
N LEU A 157 -10.95 -2.18 3.75
CA LEU A 157 -11.90 -2.98 4.53
C LEU A 157 -12.11 -4.40 3.97
N LEU A 158 -12.08 -4.55 2.64
CA LEU A 158 -12.23 -5.84 1.95
C LEU A 158 -10.91 -6.60 1.82
N SER A 159 -9.76 -5.92 1.83
CA SER A 159 -8.42 -6.52 1.74
C SER A 159 -8.19 -7.75 2.63
N PRO A 160 -8.61 -7.80 3.91
CA PRO A 160 -8.42 -9.02 4.72
C PRO A 160 -9.10 -10.27 4.15
N LEU A 161 -10.11 -10.11 3.28
CA LEU A 161 -10.80 -11.22 2.59
C LEU A 161 -10.32 -11.38 1.14
N THR A 162 -10.10 -10.27 0.42
CA THR A 162 -9.72 -10.31 -1.00
C THR A 162 -8.25 -10.63 -1.23
N MET A 163 -7.36 -10.25 -0.32
CA MET A 163 -5.92 -10.54 -0.43
C MET A 163 -5.61 -12.04 -0.35
N PRO A 164 -6.05 -12.81 0.68
CA PRO A 164 -5.74 -14.24 0.75
C PRO A 164 -6.37 -15.04 -0.40
N THR A 165 -7.56 -14.65 -0.86
CA THR A 165 -8.23 -15.30 -2.01
C THR A 165 -7.51 -15.03 -3.33
N THR A 166 -7.11 -13.78 -3.59
CA THR A 166 -6.35 -13.40 -4.79
C THR A 166 -5.00 -14.10 -4.84
N LEU A 167 -4.29 -14.16 -3.71
CA LEU A 167 -3.00 -14.86 -3.61
C LEU A 167 -3.16 -16.38 -3.76
N GLY A 168 -4.22 -16.97 -3.19
CA GLY A 168 -4.52 -18.39 -3.37
C GLY A 168 -4.80 -18.76 -4.82
N LEU A 169 -5.54 -17.92 -5.55
CA LEU A 169 -5.81 -18.10 -6.98
C LEU A 169 -4.57 -17.89 -7.84
N LEU A 170 -3.80 -16.83 -7.59
CA LEU A 170 -2.55 -16.58 -8.30
C LEU A 170 -1.52 -17.68 -8.05
N GLY A 171 -1.49 -18.28 -6.86
CA GLY A 171 -0.63 -19.43 -6.55
C GLY A 171 -0.93 -20.68 -7.37
N HIS A 172 -2.13 -20.83 -7.94
CA HIS A 172 -2.44 -21.92 -8.88
C HIS A 172 -2.01 -21.61 -10.31
N VAL A 173 -1.87 -20.32 -10.67
CA VAL A 173 -1.55 -19.87 -12.03
C VAL A 173 -0.05 -19.61 -12.20
N LEU A 174 0.62 -19.20 -11.13
CA LEU A 174 2.06 -18.92 -11.12
C LEU A 174 2.84 -20.23 -10.97
N PRO A 175 3.86 -20.46 -11.82
CA PRO A 175 4.70 -21.64 -11.70
C PRO A 175 5.51 -21.58 -10.39
N SER A 176 5.46 -22.68 -9.65
CA SER A 176 6.24 -22.92 -8.44
C SER A 176 7.72 -23.18 -8.76
#